data_AF-A0A511DKK9-F1
#
_entry.id   AF-A0A511DKK9-F1
#
_cell.length_a   1.000
_cell.length_b   1.000
_cell.length_c   1.000
_cell.angle_alpha   90.00
_cell.angle_beta   90.00
_cell.angle_gamma   90.00
#
_symmetry.space_group_name_H-M   'P 1'
#
loop_
_entity.id
_entity.type
_entity.pdbx_description
1 polymer ?
#
loop_
_entity_poly.entity_id
_entity_poly.type
_entity_poly.pdbx_seq_one_letter_code
_entity_poly.pdbx_strand_id
1 'polypeptide(L)'
;MRLVMTSIVEPGPPAAIGGNTDPATVSAAAAGPSPAIGRVGRVRLVIARCQVDYVGRLTAHLPMAPRLLLVKADGSVSVHADDRAYKPLNWMSPPCWLEEQPGVWTVRNKADESLVITIDEVLHDTRHELGVDPGLVKDGVEAHLQELLAAHPETFGEGHTLVRREYMTAIGPVDLLLRDASGASVAVEVKRRGEIDGVEQLTRYLELMNRDPLLAPVAGVLAAQQIKPQARTLAEDRGIRCVVVDYDALRGIEDPSLTLF
;
A
#
# COMPACT_ATOMS: atom_id res chain seq x y z
N MET A 1 25.20 40.73 57.87
CA MET A 1 25.58 41.02 59.27
C MET A 1 24.70 42.14 59.78
N ARG A 2 23.81 41.88 60.76
CA ARG A 2 22.70 42.73 61.26
C ARG A 2 21.62 43.08 60.18
N LEU A 3 20.31 42.90 60.33
CA LEU A 3 19.34 42.59 61.42
C LEU A 3 18.62 43.81 62.04
N VAL A 4 17.34 43.96 61.66
CA VAL A 4 16.22 44.81 62.14
C VAL A 4 14.95 44.10 61.55
N MET A 5 13.90 43.62 62.23
CA MET A 5 13.45 43.60 63.65
C MET A 5 13.04 44.96 64.25
N THR A 6 11.81 45.18 64.75
CA THR A 6 10.63 44.28 65.00
C THR A 6 9.34 45.12 65.17
N SER A 7 8.15 44.56 64.89
CA SER A 7 6.93 44.85 65.69
C SER A 7 5.85 43.77 65.50
N ILE A 8 5.02 43.55 66.53
CA ILE A 8 3.95 42.54 66.60
C ILE A 8 2.72 43.20 67.23
N VAL A 9 1.52 42.98 66.68
CA VAL A 9 0.21 43.21 67.35
C VAL A 9 -0.76 42.10 66.91
N GLU A 10 -1.66 41.68 67.79
CA GLU A 10 -2.51 40.48 67.69
C GLU A 10 -4.04 40.84 67.63
N PRO A 11 -5.06 39.92 67.70
CA PRO A 11 -6.09 39.89 66.65
C PRO A 11 -7.57 39.93 67.11
N GLY A 12 -8.49 39.88 66.14
CA GLY A 12 -9.93 39.57 66.30
C GLY A 12 -10.88 40.59 65.64
N PRO A 13 -12.21 40.34 65.53
CA PRO A 13 -12.99 39.11 65.82
C PRO A 13 -13.64 38.50 64.53
N PRO A 14 -14.48 37.44 64.60
CA PRO A 14 -14.90 36.68 63.40
C PRO A 14 -16.37 36.83 62.93
N ALA A 15 -16.59 36.34 61.70
CA ALA A 15 -17.82 35.73 61.13
C ALA A 15 -19.07 36.58 60.77
N ALA A 16 -19.51 36.40 59.51
CA ALA A 16 -20.90 36.45 59.04
C ALA A 16 -21.02 35.53 57.80
N ILE A 17 -22.23 35.04 57.47
CA ILE A 17 -22.45 33.97 56.46
C ILE A 17 -23.65 34.30 55.56
N GLY A 18 -23.54 34.02 54.26
CA GLY A 18 -24.63 34.05 53.27
C GLY A 18 -24.60 35.26 52.32
N GLY A 19 -25.04 35.14 51.06
CA GLY A 19 -25.42 33.91 50.36
C GLY A 19 -26.04 34.13 48.96
N ASN A 20 -25.94 33.08 48.14
CA ASN A 20 -26.73 32.77 46.93
C ASN A 20 -26.54 33.57 45.61
N THR A 21 -26.24 32.79 44.55
CA THR A 21 -26.71 32.89 43.15
C THR A 21 -26.40 34.12 42.25
N ASP A 22 -25.36 33.91 41.41
CA ASP A 22 -25.47 33.74 39.94
C ASP A 22 -25.74 34.94 38.98
N PRO A 23 -25.36 34.84 37.68
CA PRO A 23 -24.22 35.65 37.23
C PRO A 23 -24.39 36.40 35.89
N ALA A 24 -23.53 37.40 35.64
CA ALA A 24 -23.38 37.99 34.31
C ALA A 24 -21.99 38.62 34.05
N THR A 25 -21.56 38.56 32.79
CA THR A 25 -20.55 39.42 32.12
C THR A 25 -19.17 39.59 32.76
N VAL A 26 -18.19 38.81 32.25
CA VAL A 26 -16.85 39.34 31.95
C VAL A 26 -16.62 39.14 30.44
N SER A 27 -16.11 40.15 29.75
CA SER A 27 -15.92 40.12 28.30
C SER A 27 -14.65 39.36 27.90
N ALA A 28 -14.75 38.48 26.89
CA ALA A 28 -13.61 37.83 26.26
C ALA A 28 -13.26 38.54 24.95
N ALA A 29 -12.00 38.93 24.78
CA ALA A 29 -11.51 39.57 23.56
C ALA A 29 -11.54 38.58 22.37
N ALA A 30 -11.92 39.08 21.19
CA ALA A 30 -12.06 38.24 20.00
C ALA A 30 -10.70 37.77 19.46
N ALA A 31 -10.47 36.46 19.46
CA ALA A 31 -9.43 35.83 18.65
C ALA A 31 -9.91 35.73 17.19
N GLY A 32 -9.08 36.15 16.24
CA GLY A 32 -9.37 36.02 14.81
C GLY A 32 -9.37 34.55 14.34
N PRO A 33 -10.05 34.23 13.23
CA PRO A 33 -10.10 32.86 12.71
C PRO A 33 -8.72 32.39 12.24
N SER A 34 -8.24 31.29 12.82
CA SER A 34 -7.07 30.55 12.31
C SER A 34 -7.41 29.93 10.94
N PRO A 35 -6.46 29.88 9.97
CA PRO A 35 -6.71 29.24 8.69
C PRO A 35 -7.11 27.77 8.87
N ALA A 36 -8.25 27.39 8.29
CA ALA A 36 -8.83 26.07 8.48
C ALA A 36 -8.03 25.00 7.73
N ILE A 37 -7.26 24.19 8.46
CA ILE A 37 -6.57 23.02 7.91
C ILE A 37 -7.61 22.01 7.39
N GLY A 38 -7.77 21.96 6.06
CA GLY A 38 -8.86 21.25 5.40
C GLY A 38 -8.76 19.73 5.53
N ARG A 39 -9.45 19.14 6.51
CA ARG A 39 -9.86 17.73 6.42
C ARG A 39 -10.92 17.63 5.33
N VAL A 40 -10.54 17.06 4.19
CA VAL A 40 -11.43 16.97 3.02
C VAL A 40 -12.51 15.93 3.31
N GLY A 41 -13.72 16.36 3.68
CA GLY A 41 -14.80 15.43 4.09
C GLY A 41 -15.44 14.63 2.95
N ARG A 42 -15.06 14.90 1.69
CA ARG A 42 -15.61 14.33 0.45
C ARG A 42 -14.51 14.27 -0.61
N VAL A 43 -14.65 13.44 -1.64
CA VAL A 43 -13.74 13.47 -2.80
C VAL A 43 -14.07 14.69 -3.65
N ARG A 44 -13.07 15.47 -4.05
CA ARG A 44 -13.19 16.64 -4.92
C ARG A 44 -12.50 16.38 -6.25
N LEU A 45 -13.21 16.66 -7.35
CA LEU A 45 -12.71 16.57 -8.72
C LEU A 45 -12.67 17.99 -9.28
N VAL A 46 -11.48 18.44 -9.66
CA VAL A 46 -11.26 19.79 -10.20
C VAL A 46 -10.56 19.68 -11.55
N ILE A 47 -11.17 20.25 -12.59
CA ILE A 47 -10.52 20.42 -13.89
C ILE A 47 -10.04 21.86 -13.94
N ALA A 48 -8.73 22.06 -14.09
CA ALA A 48 -8.13 23.39 -14.05
C ALA A 48 -6.97 23.51 -15.05
N ARG A 49 -6.79 24.69 -15.66
CA ARG A 49 -5.51 25.06 -16.26
C ARG A 49 -4.56 25.40 -15.12
N CYS A 50 -3.54 24.57 -14.96
CA CYS A 50 -2.58 24.69 -13.86
C CYS A 50 -1.19 24.23 -14.29
N GLN A 51 -0.15 24.68 -13.58
CA GLN A 51 1.15 24.00 -13.53
C GLN A 51 1.32 23.31 -12.18
N VAL A 52 2.20 22.33 -12.11
CA VAL A 52 2.45 21.57 -10.88
C VAL A 52 3.95 21.38 -10.65
N ASP A 53 4.40 21.76 -9.46
CA ASP A 53 5.79 21.71 -9.02
C ASP A 53 5.89 20.83 -7.76
N TYR A 54 6.57 19.70 -7.87
CA TYR A 54 6.84 18.79 -6.75
C TYR A 54 8.27 18.96 -6.25
N VAL A 55 8.41 19.07 -4.93
CA VAL A 55 9.67 19.18 -4.19
C VAL A 55 9.68 18.11 -3.11
N GLY A 56 10.68 17.22 -3.15
CA GLY A 56 10.84 16.15 -2.18
C GLY A 56 12.17 15.42 -2.40
N ARG A 57 12.17 14.08 -2.32
CA ARG A 57 13.34 13.23 -2.67
C ARG A 57 13.81 13.39 -4.12
N LEU A 58 12.97 13.96 -4.98
CA LEU A 58 13.28 14.42 -6.34
C LEU A 58 12.50 15.71 -6.60
N THR A 59 12.86 16.43 -7.66
CA THR A 59 12.06 17.55 -8.19
C THR A 59 11.34 17.10 -9.47
N ALA A 60 10.11 17.57 -9.67
CA ALA A 60 9.36 17.34 -10.91
C ALA A 60 8.48 18.54 -11.23
N HIS A 61 8.45 18.94 -12.50
CA HIS A 61 7.67 20.08 -13.01
C HIS A 61 6.73 19.61 -14.13
N LEU A 62 5.47 20.04 -14.06
CA LEU A 62 4.45 19.85 -15.09
C LEU A 62 4.01 21.24 -15.59
N PRO A 63 4.33 21.64 -16.84
CA PRO A 63 4.08 22.99 -17.35
C PRO A 63 2.59 23.29 -17.50
N MET A 64 2.23 24.57 -17.54
CA MET A 64 0.84 25.08 -17.55
C MET A 64 -0.04 24.39 -18.61
N ALA A 65 -1.05 23.63 -18.18
CA ALA A 65 -1.99 22.91 -19.05
C ALA A 65 -3.30 22.58 -18.31
N PRO A 66 -4.42 22.32 -19.02
CA PRO A 66 -5.62 21.72 -18.43
C PRO A 66 -5.30 20.33 -17.85
N ARG A 67 -5.71 20.09 -16.60
CA ARG A 67 -5.51 18.82 -15.88
C ARG A 67 -6.68 18.50 -14.98
N LEU A 68 -6.88 17.21 -14.70
CA LEU A 68 -7.75 16.74 -13.62
C LEU A 68 -6.93 16.61 -12.34
N LEU A 69 -7.33 17.37 -11.32
CA LEU A 69 -6.89 17.26 -9.94
C LEU A 69 -7.93 16.45 -9.17
N LEU A 70 -7.52 15.29 -8.65
CA LEU A 70 -8.35 14.44 -7.80
C LEU A 70 -7.84 14.52 -6.37
N VAL A 71 -8.60 15.18 -5.49
CA VAL A 71 -8.33 15.32 -4.05
C VAL A 71 -9.28 14.40 -3.29
N LYS A 72 -8.76 13.43 -2.54
CA LYS A 72 -9.56 12.43 -1.83
C LYS A 72 -9.75 12.78 -0.35
N ALA A 73 -10.70 12.10 0.29
CA ALA A 73 -11.06 12.33 1.68
C ALA A 73 -10.01 11.87 2.71
N ASP A 74 -9.07 11.02 2.31
CA ASP A 74 -7.88 10.65 3.09
C ASP A 74 -6.76 11.72 3.04
N GLY A 75 -6.97 12.79 2.28
CA GLY A 75 -6.01 13.87 2.01
C GLY A 75 -5.08 13.60 0.82
N SER A 76 -5.16 12.43 0.18
CA SER A 76 -4.33 12.14 -1.00
C SER A 76 -4.74 12.96 -2.21
N VAL A 77 -3.75 13.37 -3.01
CA VAL A 77 -3.94 14.21 -4.20
C VAL A 77 -3.25 13.56 -5.38
N SER A 78 -3.88 13.59 -6.56
CA SER A 78 -3.32 13.05 -7.79
C SER A 78 -3.69 13.91 -9.01
N VAL A 79 -2.75 14.01 -9.94
CA VAL A 79 -2.77 14.93 -11.09
C VAL A 79 -2.74 14.12 -12.38
N HIS A 80 -3.74 14.31 -13.24
CA HIS A 80 -3.97 13.51 -14.46
C HIS A 80 -4.14 14.39 -15.70
N ALA A 81 -3.90 13.81 -16.88
CA ALA A 81 -4.15 14.40 -18.19
C ALA A 81 -4.59 13.30 -19.17
N ASP A 82 -5.12 13.68 -20.34
CA ASP A 82 -5.72 12.74 -21.31
C ASP A 82 -4.70 11.89 -22.12
N ASP A 83 -3.42 11.86 -21.71
CA ASP A 83 -2.39 11.09 -22.42
C ASP A 83 -2.39 9.60 -22.03
N ARG A 84 -1.40 8.84 -22.53
CA ARG A 84 -1.37 7.37 -22.42
C ARG A 84 -1.05 6.83 -21.02
N ALA A 85 -0.89 7.69 -20.01
CA ALA A 85 -0.66 7.29 -18.64
C ALA A 85 -1.96 6.87 -17.92
N TYR A 86 -2.16 5.57 -17.70
CA TYR A 86 -3.20 5.06 -16.78
C TYR A 86 -2.92 5.39 -15.30
N LYS A 87 -1.76 5.98 -15.01
CA LYS A 87 -1.32 6.45 -13.70
C LYS A 87 -1.32 7.98 -13.71
N PRO A 88 -1.56 8.65 -12.56
CA PRO A 88 -1.35 10.09 -12.45
C PRO A 88 0.10 10.47 -12.82
N LEU A 89 0.25 11.64 -13.44
CA LEU A 89 1.54 12.25 -13.77
C LEU A 89 2.31 12.67 -12.51
N ASN A 90 1.60 13.03 -11.44
CA ASN A 90 2.16 13.30 -10.12
C ASN A 90 1.10 13.04 -9.04
N TRP A 91 1.50 12.59 -7.85
CA TRP A 91 0.59 12.28 -6.76
C TRP A 91 1.28 12.33 -5.39
N MET A 92 0.48 12.53 -4.34
CA MET A 92 0.90 12.37 -2.95
C MET A 92 -0.05 11.43 -2.21
N SER A 93 0.53 10.41 -1.56
CA SER A 93 -0.18 9.42 -0.74
C SER A 93 -0.48 9.97 0.67
N PRO A 94 -1.52 9.47 1.36
CA PRO A 94 -1.87 9.98 2.68
C PRO A 94 -0.88 9.46 3.75
N PRO A 95 -0.72 10.16 4.91
CA PRO A 95 -1.40 11.39 5.28
C PRO A 95 -0.79 12.62 4.60
N CYS A 96 -1.67 13.45 4.05
CA CYS A 96 -1.33 14.73 3.42
C CYS A 96 -2.27 15.84 3.92
N TRP A 97 -1.79 17.08 3.86
CA TRP A 97 -2.54 18.28 4.20
C TRP A 97 -2.58 19.22 3.00
N LEU A 98 -3.78 19.59 2.56
CA LEU A 98 -4.01 20.57 1.50
C LEU A 98 -4.22 21.96 2.13
N GLU A 99 -3.42 22.92 1.67
CA GLU A 99 -3.54 24.35 1.94
C GLU A 99 -3.98 25.06 0.65
N GLU A 100 -5.17 25.68 0.64
CA GLU A 100 -5.70 26.40 -0.53
C GLU A 100 -5.51 27.91 -0.35
N GLN A 101 -4.63 28.52 -1.15
CA GLN A 101 -4.51 29.97 -1.29
C GLN A 101 -5.04 30.41 -2.68
N PRO A 102 -5.40 31.70 -2.88
CA PRO A 102 -5.85 32.19 -4.19
C PRO A 102 -4.78 31.96 -5.28
N GLY A 103 -5.13 31.18 -6.30
CA GLY A 103 -4.23 30.85 -7.41
C GLY A 103 -3.12 29.83 -7.10
N VAL A 104 -2.92 29.40 -5.85
CA VAL A 104 -1.89 28.42 -5.47
C VAL A 104 -2.40 27.46 -4.39
N TRP A 105 -2.41 26.17 -4.69
CA TRP A 105 -2.67 25.12 -3.71
C TRP A 105 -1.39 24.39 -3.36
N THR A 106 -1.15 24.13 -2.08
CA THR A 106 0.01 23.37 -1.60
C THR A 106 -0.43 22.14 -0.83
N VAL A 107 -0.02 20.96 -1.28
CA VAL A 107 -0.17 19.70 -0.55
C VAL A 107 1.16 19.39 0.13
N ARG A 108 1.17 19.07 1.43
CA ARG A 108 2.38 18.63 2.17
C ARG A 108 2.16 17.29 2.86
N ASN A 109 3.22 16.49 3.01
CA ASN A 109 3.20 15.23 3.77
C ASN A 109 4.13 15.26 4.99
N LYS A 110 4.19 14.14 5.73
CA LYS A 110 5.03 13.99 6.94
C LYS A 110 6.55 13.99 6.70
N ALA A 111 7.00 13.90 5.46
CA ALA A 111 8.41 13.90 5.07
C ALA A 111 8.86 15.26 4.50
N ASP A 112 8.06 16.32 4.72
CA ASP A 112 8.24 17.68 4.19
C ASP A 112 8.26 17.77 2.65
N GLU A 113 7.86 16.69 1.96
CA GLU A 113 7.61 16.74 0.52
C GLU A 113 6.36 17.59 0.25
N SER A 114 6.42 18.41 -0.80
CA SER A 114 5.39 19.37 -1.17
C SER A 114 5.01 19.24 -2.65
N LEU A 115 3.72 19.28 -2.95
CA LEU A 115 3.16 19.41 -4.30
C LEU A 115 2.44 20.77 -4.40
N VAL A 116 3.06 21.71 -5.10
CA VAL A 116 2.53 23.05 -5.34
C VAL A 116 1.81 23.03 -6.69
N ILE A 117 0.56 23.49 -6.70
CA ILE A 117 -0.32 23.53 -7.88
C ILE A 117 -0.71 25.00 -8.10
N THR A 118 -0.11 25.65 -9.09
CA THR A 118 -0.44 27.03 -9.47
C THR A 118 -1.55 27.00 -10.50
N ILE A 119 -2.68 27.62 -10.18
CA ILE A 119 -3.94 27.58 -10.93
C ILE A 119 -4.16 28.90 -11.66
N ASP A 120 -4.32 28.82 -12.98
CA ASP A 120 -4.65 29.93 -13.87
C ASP A 120 -6.18 30.05 -14.05
N GLU A 121 -6.85 28.92 -14.35
CA GLU A 121 -8.30 28.88 -14.56
C GLU A 121 -8.90 27.59 -13.97
N VAL A 122 -10.02 27.70 -13.24
CA VAL A 122 -10.83 26.54 -12.82
C VAL A 122 -11.97 26.37 -13.82
N LEU A 123 -11.95 25.26 -14.56
CA LEU A 123 -12.94 24.90 -15.58
C LEU A 123 -14.10 24.08 -14.98
N HIS A 124 -13.84 23.32 -13.91
CA HIS A 124 -14.83 22.53 -13.19
C HIS A 124 -14.35 22.27 -11.74
N ASP A 125 -15.26 22.27 -10.76
CA ASP A 125 -15.00 21.87 -9.37
C ASP A 125 -16.27 21.23 -8.79
N THR A 126 -16.24 19.94 -8.46
CA THR A 126 -17.35 19.23 -7.79
C THR A 126 -16.87 18.33 -6.66
N ARG A 127 -17.78 18.05 -5.70
CA ARG A 127 -17.50 17.28 -4.48
C ARG A 127 -18.52 16.15 -4.30
N HIS A 128 -18.04 14.94 -4.03
CA HIS A 128 -18.83 13.70 -4.04
C HIS A 128 -18.51 12.82 -2.83
N GLU A 129 -19.51 12.12 -2.29
CA GLU A 129 -19.30 11.03 -1.35
C GLU A 129 -19.26 9.72 -2.11
N LEU A 130 -18.23 8.89 -1.87
CA LEU A 130 -18.11 7.54 -2.42
C LEU A 130 -18.65 6.46 -1.47
N GLY A 131 -19.13 6.86 -0.28
CA GLY A 131 -19.58 5.95 0.77
C GLY A 131 -18.43 5.23 1.49
N VAL A 132 -18.75 4.06 2.06
CA VAL A 132 -17.77 3.13 2.62
C VAL A 132 -17.32 2.19 1.50
N ASP A 133 -16.02 2.12 1.25
CA ASP A 133 -15.44 1.13 0.34
C ASP A 133 -15.61 -0.28 0.94
N PRO A 134 -16.28 -1.24 0.26
CA PRO A 134 -16.31 -2.65 0.69
C PRO A 134 -14.92 -3.31 0.58
N GLY A 135 -13.98 -2.67 -0.10
CA GLY A 135 -12.60 -3.12 -0.29
C GLY A 135 -12.40 -3.77 -1.66
N LEU A 136 -11.24 -3.52 -2.26
CA LEU A 136 -10.81 -4.22 -3.46
C LEU A 136 -10.56 -5.70 -3.16
N VAL A 137 -11.53 -6.56 -3.50
CA VAL A 137 -11.32 -7.99 -3.64
C VAL A 137 -10.36 -8.20 -4.80
N LYS A 138 -9.08 -8.40 -4.50
CA LYS A 138 -8.10 -8.89 -5.47
C LYS A 138 -8.38 -10.37 -5.70
N ASP A 139 -8.42 -10.79 -6.96
CA ASP A 139 -8.43 -12.19 -7.36
C ASP A 139 -7.30 -12.95 -6.63
N GLY A 140 -7.64 -13.71 -5.59
CA GLY A 140 -6.70 -14.56 -4.82
C GLY A 140 -6.19 -15.77 -5.61
N VAL A 141 -6.26 -15.71 -6.94
CA VAL A 141 -6.01 -16.81 -7.88
C VAL A 141 -4.59 -17.36 -7.75
N GLU A 142 -3.59 -16.56 -7.37
CA GLU A 142 -2.22 -17.06 -7.15
C GLU A 142 -2.10 -17.85 -5.84
N ALA A 143 -2.71 -17.38 -4.75
CA ALA A 143 -2.75 -18.11 -3.47
C ALA A 143 -3.61 -19.38 -3.58
N HIS A 144 -4.76 -19.31 -4.25
CA HIS A 144 -5.63 -20.46 -4.48
C HIS A 144 -4.99 -21.46 -5.46
N LEU A 145 -4.23 -21.00 -6.46
CA LEU A 145 -3.46 -21.88 -7.34
C LEU A 145 -2.28 -22.54 -6.60
N GLN A 146 -1.62 -21.83 -5.69
CA GLN A 146 -0.63 -22.41 -4.78
C GLN A 146 -1.27 -23.52 -3.91
N GLU A 147 -2.51 -23.31 -3.44
CA GLU A 147 -3.26 -24.28 -2.64
C GLU A 147 -3.67 -25.52 -3.43
N LEU A 148 -4.25 -25.35 -4.63
CA LEU A 148 -4.58 -26.45 -5.52
C LEU A 148 -3.32 -27.23 -5.94
N LEU A 149 -2.21 -26.56 -6.26
CA LEU A 149 -0.95 -27.22 -6.63
C LEU A 149 -0.21 -27.85 -5.44
N ALA A 150 -0.50 -27.43 -4.20
CA ALA A 150 -0.03 -28.08 -2.98
C ALA A 150 -0.83 -29.36 -2.67
N ALA A 151 -2.13 -29.36 -2.96
CA ALA A 151 -3.00 -30.54 -2.86
C ALA A 151 -2.74 -31.55 -3.99
N HIS A 152 -2.38 -31.09 -5.18
CA HIS A 152 -2.16 -31.89 -6.39
C HIS A 152 -0.70 -31.85 -6.90
N PRO A 153 0.31 -32.28 -6.11
CA PRO A 153 1.71 -32.27 -6.51
C PRO A 153 1.99 -33.16 -7.74
N GLU A 154 1.15 -34.14 -8.04
CA GLU A 154 1.18 -34.96 -9.26
C GLU A 154 1.11 -34.12 -10.55
N THR A 155 0.58 -32.90 -10.48
CA THR A 155 0.61 -31.90 -11.58
C THR A 155 2.04 -31.63 -12.08
N PHE A 156 3.05 -31.81 -11.21
CA PHE A 156 4.45 -31.62 -11.55
C PHE A 156 5.11 -32.90 -12.07
N GLY A 157 4.49 -34.06 -11.88
CA GLY A 157 4.96 -35.37 -12.34
C GLY A 157 4.57 -36.47 -11.36
N GLU A 158 4.57 -37.72 -11.83
CA GLU A 158 4.31 -38.89 -10.99
C GLU A 158 5.27 -38.94 -9.79
N GLY A 159 4.79 -39.42 -8.65
CA GLY A 159 5.57 -39.56 -7.41
C GLY A 159 6.02 -38.25 -6.75
N HIS A 160 5.62 -37.08 -7.24
CA HIS A 160 5.89 -35.81 -6.57
C HIS A 160 5.09 -35.69 -5.27
N THR A 161 5.71 -35.14 -4.22
CA THR A 161 5.08 -34.96 -2.90
C THR A 161 5.42 -33.59 -2.32
N LEU A 162 4.46 -32.96 -1.62
CA LEU A 162 4.65 -31.68 -0.95
C LEU A 162 5.55 -31.82 0.28
N VAL A 163 6.62 -31.03 0.35
CA VAL A 163 7.39 -30.81 1.59
C VAL A 163 6.77 -29.67 2.38
N ARG A 164 6.55 -28.53 1.72
CA ARG A 164 6.11 -27.30 2.38
C ARG A 164 5.59 -26.24 1.38
N ARG A 165 4.46 -25.60 1.71
CA ARG A 165 4.06 -24.28 1.18
C ARG A 165 4.87 -23.17 1.82
N GLU A 166 5.19 -22.13 1.06
CA GLU A 166 5.95 -20.95 1.50
C GLU A 166 7.26 -21.34 2.23
N TYR A 167 8.14 -22.03 1.51
CA TYR A 167 9.43 -22.47 2.06
C TYR A 167 10.38 -21.28 2.15
N MET A 168 10.62 -20.80 3.38
CA MET A 168 11.42 -19.59 3.65
C MET A 168 12.89 -19.73 3.22
N THR A 169 13.33 -18.86 2.32
CA THR A 169 14.74 -18.59 2.01
C THR A 169 15.20 -17.28 2.67
N ALA A 170 16.50 -16.98 2.59
CA ALA A 170 17.09 -15.74 3.10
C ALA A 170 16.55 -14.43 2.47
N ILE A 171 15.81 -14.51 1.35
CA ILE A 171 15.22 -13.35 0.64
C ILE A 171 13.69 -13.43 0.54
N GLY A 172 13.04 -14.32 1.30
CA GLY A 172 11.59 -14.58 1.25
C GLY A 172 11.25 -16.04 0.92
N PRO A 173 9.97 -16.44 0.99
CA PRO A 173 9.54 -17.79 0.66
C PRO A 173 9.58 -18.06 -0.85
N VAL A 174 9.81 -19.33 -1.23
CA VAL A 174 9.38 -19.88 -2.52
C VAL A 174 8.02 -20.58 -2.32
N ASP A 175 7.12 -20.49 -3.30
CA ASP A 175 5.70 -20.90 -3.16
C ASP A 175 5.53 -22.35 -2.70
N LEU A 176 6.20 -23.30 -3.37
CA LEU A 176 6.22 -24.71 -2.97
C LEU A 176 7.64 -25.26 -2.98
N LEU A 177 7.97 -26.05 -1.96
CA LEU A 177 9.05 -27.04 -2.01
C LEU A 177 8.43 -28.43 -2.06
N LEU A 178 8.84 -29.23 -3.05
CA LEU A 178 8.42 -30.61 -3.28
C LEU A 178 9.62 -31.56 -3.22
N ARG A 179 9.33 -32.86 -3.08
CA ARG A 179 10.24 -33.96 -3.46
C ARG A 179 9.70 -34.59 -4.73
N ASP A 180 10.57 -34.92 -5.68
CA ASP A 180 10.20 -35.77 -6.83
C ASP A 180 10.24 -37.27 -6.46
N ALA A 181 9.91 -38.14 -7.43
CA ALA A 181 9.92 -39.60 -7.25
C ALA A 181 11.30 -40.20 -6.92
N SER A 182 12.40 -39.46 -7.11
CA SER A 182 13.75 -39.88 -6.70
C SER A 182 14.15 -39.35 -5.31
N GLY A 183 13.33 -38.48 -4.72
CA GLY A 183 13.63 -37.75 -3.49
C GLY A 183 14.45 -36.47 -3.72
N ALA A 184 14.69 -36.04 -4.95
CA ALA A 184 15.37 -34.78 -5.23
C ALA A 184 14.47 -33.57 -4.90
N SER A 185 15.07 -32.42 -4.60
CA SER A 185 14.33 -31.21 -4.21
C SER A 185 13.82 -30.48 -5.45
N VAL A 186 12.54 -30.08 -5.46
CA VAL A 186 11.96 -29.26 -6.53
C VAL A 186 11.32 -28.00 -5.95
N ALA A 187 11.85 -26.84 -6.32
CA ALA A 187 11.29 -25.54 -5.96
C ALA A 187 10.35 -25.05 -7.08
N VAL A 188 9.12 -24.70 -6.71
CA VAL A 188 8.10 -24.22 -7.65
C VAL A 188 7.75 -22.77 -7.33
N GLU A 189 7.76 -21.92 -8.35
CA GLU A 189 7.17 -20.57 -8.33
C GLU A 189 5.80 -20.60 -9.02
N VAL A 190 4.77 -20.06 -8.39
CA VAL A 190 3.37 -20.14 -8.86
C VAL A 190 2.87 -18.75 -9.25
N LYS A 191 2.56 -18.53 -10.52
CA LYS A 191 1.98 -17.28 -11.04
C LYS A 191 0.65 -17.51 -11.75
N ARG A 192 -0.25 -16.53 -11.77
CA ARG A 192 -1.41 -16.52 -12.68
C ARG A 192 -0.95 -16.30 -14.12
N ARG A 193 0.08 -15.47 -14.30
CA ARG A 193 0.77 -15.23 -15.58
C ARG A 193 2.28 -15.32 -15.34
N GLY A 194 2.93 -16.31 -15.95
CA GLY A 194 4.39 -16.45 -15.90
C GLY A 194 5.04 -15.40 -16.79
N GLU A 195 5.70 -14.41 -16.16
CA GLU A 195 6.48 -13.37 -16.81
C GLU A 195 7.95 -13.42 -16.38
N ILE A 196 8.79 -12.52 -16.89
CA ILE A 196 10.26 -12.54 -16.65
C ILE A 196 10.58 -12.35 -15.16
N ASP A 197 9.79 -11.57 -14.44
CA ASP A 197 9.96 -11.33 -13.01
C ASP A 197 9.87 -12.61 -12.16
N GLY A 198 8.95 -13.52 -12.47
CA GLY A 198 8.84 -14.85 -11.86
C GLY A 198 10.04 -15.75 -12.15
N VAL A 199 10.59 -15.69 -13.37
CA VAL A 199 11.83 -16.43 -13.73
C VAL A 199 13.02 -15.89 -12.94
N GLU A 200 13.17 -14.56 -12.87
CA GLU A 200 14.21 -13.89 -12.11
C GLU A 200 14.08 -14.14 -10.60
N GLN A 201 12.86 -14.19 -10.08
CA GLN A 201 12.55 -14.51 -8.69
C GLN A 201 12.96 -15.96 -8.35
N LEU A 202 12.50 -16.94 -9.12
CA LEU A 202 12.84 -18.35 -8.93
C LEU A 202 14.35 -18.60 -9.09
N THR A 203 15.02 -17.93 -10.05
CA THR A 203 16.48 -18.02 -10.20
C THR A 203 17.21 -17.66 -8.91
N ARG A 204 16.82 -16.55 -8.26
CA ARG A 204 17.43 -16.12 -6.98
C ARG A 204 17.15 -17.09 -5.83
N TYR A 205 15.99 -17.74 -5.79
CA TYR A 205 15.73 -18.80 -4.80
C TYR A 205 16.60 -20.03 -5.07
N LEU A 206 16.68 -20.50 -6.32
CA LEU A 206 17.52 -21.66 -6.70
C LEU A 206 19.00 -21.42 -6.40
N GLU A 207 19.51 -20.21 -6.68
CA GLU A 207 20.88 -19.79 -6.34
C GLU A 207 21.19 -19.89 -4.84
N LEU A 208 20.19 -19.69 -3.96
CA LEU A 208 20.35 -19.74 -2.52
C LEU A 208 20.12 -21.16 -1.97
N MET A 209 19.08 -21.84 -2.44
CA MET A 209 18.71 -23.18 -1.97
C MET A 209 19.73 -24.24 -2.41
N ASN A 210 20.38 -24.08 -3.56
CA ASN A 210 21.50 -24.95 -3.97
C ASN A 210 22.80 -24.71 -3.17
N ARG A 211 22.83 -23.76 -2.22
CA ARG A 211 23.95 -23.60 -1.26
C ARG A 211 23.76 -24.43 0.01
N ASP A 212 22.57 -24.97 0.24
CA ASP A 212 22.29 -25.88 1.37
C ASP A 212 22.51 -27.34 0.94
N PRO A 213 23.51 -28.06 1.49
CA PRO A 213 23.75 -29.47 1.18
C PRO A 213 22.61 -30.42 1.58
N LEU A 214 21.64 -29.99 2.38
CA LEU A 214 20.44 -30.76 2.74
C LEU A 214 19.31 -30.63 1.70
N LEU A 215 19.41 -29.64 0.80
CA LEU A 215 18.47 -29.41 -0.30
C LEU A 215 19.09 -29.72 -1.66
N ALA A 216 20.37 -29.39 -1.88
CA ALA A 216 21.02 -29.50 -3.17
C ALA A 216 21.14 -30.96 -3.68
N PRO A 217 20.90 -31.24 -4.97
CA PRO A 217 20.46 -30.30 -6.01
C PRO A 217 18.97 -29.95 -5.88
N VAL A 218 18.65 -28.68 -6.14
CA VAL A 218 17.28 -28.16 -6.22
C VAL A 218 16.96 -27.79 -7.66
N ALA A 219 15.98 -28.48 -8.25
CA ALA A 219 15.45 -28.18 -9.59
C ALA A 219 14.37 -27.08 -9.53
N GLY A 220 14.25 -26.30 -10.61
CA GLY A 220 13.28 -25.21 -10.71
C GLY A 220 12.08 -25.52 -11.60
N VAL A 221 10.88 -25.13 -11.14
CA VAL A 221 9.65 -25.14 -11.94
C VAL A 221 8.96 -23.77 -11.88
N LEU A 222 8.67 -23.17 -13.03
CA LEU A 222 7.72 -22.07 -13.13
C LEU A 222 6.35 -22.63 -13.54
N ALA A 223 5.36 -22.48 -12.65
CA ALA A 223 4.00 -22.95 -12.84
C ALA A 223 3.04 -21.77 -13.08
N ALA A 224 2.33 -21.74 -14.20
CA ALA A 224 1.32 -20.71 -14.44
C ALA A 224 0.21 -21.10 -15.42
N GLN A 225 -0.97 -20.46 -15.30
CA GLN A 225 -2.08 -20.68 -16.24
C GLN A 225 -1.72 -20.24 -17.67
N GLN A 226 -0.85 -19.22 -17.80
CA GLN A 226 -0.31 -18.73 -19.07
C GLN A 226 1.14 -18.29 -18.85
N ILE A 227 2.08 -18.68 -19.71
CA ILE A 227 3.50 -18.27 -19.64
C ILE A 227 3.84 -17.47 -20.91
N LYS A 228 4.39 -16.26 -20.75
CA LYS A 228 4.80 -15.41 -21.89
C LYS A 228 5.99 -16.05 -22.63
N PRO A 229 6.07 -15.95 -23.98
CA PRO A 229 7.17 -16.55 -24.75
C PRO A 229 8.57 -16.14 -24.27
N GLN A 230 8.77 -14.86 -23.91
CA GLN A 230 10.07 -14.36 -23.43
C GLN A 230 10.45 -14.97 -22.07
N ALA A 231 9.47 -15.15 -21.18
CA ALA A 231 9.68 -15.79 -19.89
C ALA A 231 9.98 -17.29 -20.05
N ARG A 232 9.28 -17.97 -20.96
CA ARG A 232 9.58 -19.36 -21.33
C ARG A 232 11.02 -19.52 -21.80
N THR A 233 11.46 -18.72 -22.78
CA THR A 233 12.85 -18.78 -23.29
C THR A 233 13.89 -18.54 -22.20
N LEU A 234 13.67 -17.57 -21.30
CA LEU A 234 14.60 -17.29 -20.19
C LEU A 234 14.61 -18.40 -19.13
N ALA A 235 13.46 -19.02 -18.87
CA ALA A 235 13.38 -20.15 -17.95
C ALA A 235 14.11 -21.38 -18.50
N GLU A 236 13.85 -21.72 -19.77
CA GLU A 236 14.45 -22.88 -20.45
C GLU A 236 15.98 -22.71 -20.59
N ASP A 237 16.48 -21.51 -20.88
CA ASP A 237 17.91 -21.14 -20.86
C ASP A 237 18.57 -21.35 -19.48
N ARG A 238 17.84 -21.08 -18.39
CA ARG A 238 18.28 -21.27 -17.00
C ARG A 238 18.00 -22.66 -16.43
N GLY A 239 17.53 -23.61 -17.25
CA GLY A 239 17.18 -24.97 -16.80
C GLY A 239 15.93 -25.04 -15.90
N ILE A 240 15.12 -23.99 -15.87
CA ILE A 240 13.84 -23.94 -15.14
C ILE A 240 12.75 -24.52 -16.04
N ARG A 241 12.05 -25.56 -15.56
CA ARG A 241 10.95 -26.20 -16.31
C ARG A 241 9.70 -25.32 -16.27
N CYS A 242 9.14 -24.99 -17.43
CA CYS A 242 7.86 -24.28 -17.54
C CYS A 242 6.67 -25.24 -17.61
N VAL A 243 5.82 -25.25 -16.58
CA VAL A 243 4.56 -26.02 -16.51
C VAL A 243 3.38 -25.07 -16.70
N VAL A 244 2.52 -25.36 -17.69
CA VAL A 244 1.24 -24.68 -17.86
C VAL A 244 0.18 -25.46 -17.12
N VAL A 245 -0.59 -24.80 -16.24
CA VAL A 245 -1.55 -25.46 -15.33
C VAL A 245 -2.98 -25.06 -15.65
N ASP A 246 -3.87 -26.05 -15.77
CA ASP A 246 -5.30 -25.83 -15.98
C ASP A 246 -5.99 -25.64 -14.62
N TYR A 247 -6.40 -24.41 -14.34
CA TYR A 247 -7.02 -24.01 -13.09
C TYR A 247 -8.45 -24.55 -12.92
N ASP A 248 -9.22 -24.68 -14.00
CA ASP A 248 -10.59 -25.19 -13.92
C ASP A 248 -10.59 -26.71 -13.79
N ALA A 249 -9.62 -27.40 -14.41
CA ALA A 249 -9.36 -28.82 -14.13
C ALA A 249 -8.93 -29.04 -12.67
N LEU A 250 -7.93 -28.30 -12.17
CA LEU A 250 -7.47 -28.39 -10.78
C LEU A 250 -8.59 -28.14 -9.76
N ARG A 251 -9.42 -27.11 -9.99
CA ARG A 251 -10.58 -26.79 -9.13
C ARG A 251 -11.72 -27.83 -9.25
N GLY A 252 -11.69 -28.67 -10.28
CA GLY A 252 -12.63 -29.77 -10.49
C GLY A 252 -12.20 -31.09 -9.86
N ILE A 253 -11.00 -31.19 -9.30
CA ILE A 253 -10.57 -32.34 -8.51
C ILE A 253 -11.07 -32.12 -7.07
N GLU A 254 -12.22 -32.72 -6.74
CA GLU A 254 -12.74 -32.67 -5.36
C GLU A 254 -11.82 -33.44 -4.41
N ASP A 255 -11.45 -32.81 -3.28
CA ASP A 255 -10.61 -33.41 -2.25
C ASP A 255 -11.34 -34.62 -1.61
N PRO A 256 -10.81 -35.86 -1.73
CA PRO A 256 -11.44 -37.05 -1.19
C PRO A 256 -11.64 -37.02 0.33
N SER A 257 -10.91 -36.17 1.06
CA SER A 257 -11.03 -36.02 2.51
C SER A 257 -12.28 -35.26 2.98
N LEU A 258 -12.97 -34.55 2.07
CA LEU A 258 -14.12 -33.69 2.41
C LEU A 258 -15.50 -34.37 2.37
N THR A 259 -15.58 -35.66 2.04
CA THR A 259 -16.86 -36.39 1.87
C THR A 259 -17.29 -37.24 3.08
N LEU A 260 -16.80 -36.93 4.29
CA LEU A 260 -16.96 -37.79 5.48
C LEU A 260 -17.61 -37.08 6.69
N PHE A 261 -18.80 -36.49 6.48
CA PHE A 261 -19.74 -36.05 7.51
C PHE A 261 -21.19 -36.31 7.08
#